data_AF-A0A3N4RKB6-F1
#
_entry.id   AF-A0A3N4RKB6-F1
#
_cell.length_a   1.000
_cell.length_b   1.000
_cell.length_c   1.000
_cell.angle_alpha   90.00
_cell.angle_beta   90.00
_cell.angle_gamma   90.00
#
_symmetry.space_group_name_H-M   'P 1'
#
loop_
_entity.id
_entity.type
_entity.pdbx_description
1 polymer ?
#
loop_
_entity_poly.entity_id
_entity_poly.type
_entity_poly.pdbx_seq_one_letter_code
_entity_poly.pdbx_strand_id
1 'polypeptide(L)'
;MTDPNPDHRPAVRAVPHPDELDARGIPITCAHCHAHRDWLLLNVLHQVFVRCRCAHEWEEPDLTRAYFDLHFTEPEHEWENYDDAMTALGFDGLLAGTTWT
;
A
#
# COMPACT_ATOMS: atom_id res chain seq x y z
N MET A 1 32.31 11.96 -10.50
CA MET A 1 32.30 11.32 -9.16
C MET A 1 31.00 11.71 -8.52
N THR A 2 30.02 10.81 -8.53
CA THR A 2 28.67 11.04 -8.02
C THR A 2 28.70 10.93 -6.50
N ASP A 3 28.32 11.99 -5.83
CA ASP A 3 28.14 12.04 -4.38
C ASP A 3 27.00 11.07 -3.98
N PRO A 4 27.23 10.05 -3.12
CA PRO A 4 26.14 9.24 -2.62
C PRO A 4 25.49 10.01 -1.47
N ASN A 5 24.49 10.84 -1.76
CA ASN A 5 23.67 11.44 -0.71
C ASN A 5 23.06 10.30 0.13
N PRO A 6 23.44 10.14 1.42
CA PRO A 6 23.00 9.03 2.27
C PRO A 6 21.54 9.14 2.72
N ASP A 7 20.85 10.23 2.39
CA ASP A 7 19.47 10.50 2.80
C ASP A 7 18.38 10.03 1.83
N HIS A 8 18.73 9.31 0.75
CA HIS A 8 17.71 8.61 -0.04
C HIS A 8 17.24 7.35 0.68
N ARG A 9 16.53 7.52 1.80
CA ARG A 9 15.57 6.49 2.23
C ARG A 9 14.57 6.33 1.07
N PRO A 10 14.24 5.10 0.65
CA PRO A 10 13.29 4.91 -0.43
C PRO A 10 11.97 5.56 -0.02
N ALA A 11 11.56 6.59 -0.75
CA ALA A 11 10.26 7.24 -0.54
C ALA A 11 9.18 6.16 -0.68
N VAL A 12 8.45 5.91 0.41
CA VAL A 12 7.31 5.00 0.39
C VAL A 12 6.14 5.80 -0.15
N ARG A 13 5.66 5.40 -1.33
CA ARG A 13 4.44 5.95 -1.91
C ARG A 13 3.27 5.12 -1.40
N ALA A 14 2.43 5.75 -0.58
CA ALA A 14 1.30 5.11 0.07
C ALA A 14 0.00 5.65 -0.51
N VAL A 15 -0.78 4.78 -1.16
CA VAL A 15 -2.03 5.15 -1.83
C VAL A 15 -3.19 4.36 -1.22
N PRO A 16 -4.11 5.04 -0.52
CA PRO A 16 -5.34 4.40 -0.03
C PRO A 16 -6.22 3.95 -1.20
N HIS A 17 -6.75 2.73 -1.08
CA HIS A 17 -7.65 2.12 -2.04
C HIS A 17 -8.88 1.57 -1.30
N PRO A 18 -9.96 2.36 -1.15
CA PRO A 18 -11.12 1.97 -0.35
C PRO A 18 -11.95 0.85 -1.01
N ASP A 19 -11.88 0.71 -2.32
CA ASP A 19 -12.68 -0.26 -3.06
C ASP A 19 -12.06 -1.65 -3.14
N GLU A 20 -12.81 -2.60 -3.69
CA GLU A 20 -12.30 -3.95 -4.01
C GLU A 20 -11.14 -3.82 -5.00
N LEU A 21 -10.14 -4.67 -4.81
CA LEU A 21 -8.91 -4.65 -5.59
C LEU A 21 -8.74 -6.00 -6.28
N ASP A 22 -8.50 -5.98 -7.58
CA ASP A 22 -8.35 -7.18 -8.38
C ASP A 22 -6.90 -7.37 -8.85
N ALA A 23 -6.30 -8.50 -8.50
CA ALA A 23 -5.07 -8.96 -9.12
C ALA A 23 -5.42 -9.81 -10.35
N ARG A 24 -5.24 -9.27 -11.56
CA ARG A 24 -5.58 -9.95 -12.84
C ARG A 24 -7.01 -10.49 -12.92
N GLY A 25 -7.97 -9.78 -12.32
CA GLY A 25 -9.38 -10.17 -12.29
C GLY A 25 -9.73 -11.21 -11.22
N ILE A 26 -8.83 -11.45 -10.26
CA ILE A 26 -9.11 -12.21 -9.04
C ILE A 26 -9.23 -11.21 -7.90
N PRO A 27 -10.39 -11.15 -7.21
CA PRO A 27 -10.57 -10.29 -6.06
C PRO A 27 -9.60 -10.64 -4.94
N ILE A 28 -8.89 -9.63 -4.46
CA ILE A 28 -7.98 -9.75 -3.34
C ILE A 28 -8.78 -9.85 -2.04
N THR A 29 -8.33 -10.75 -1.15
CA THR A 29 -8.87 -10.90 0.20
C THR A 29 -7.73 -11.05 1.19
N CYS A 30 -7.83 -10.38 2.33
CA CYS A 30 -6.81 -10.46 3.36
C CYS A 30 -6.80 -11.87 3.96
N ALA A 31 -5.66 -12.56 3.90
CA ALA A 31 -5.53 -13.90 4.46
C ALA A 31 -5.70 -13.95 6.01
N HIS A 32 -5.52 -12.81 6.70
CA HIS A 32 -5.59 -12.73 8.16
C HIS A 32 -6.99 -12.36 8.70
N CYS A 33 -7.69 -11.42 8.07
CA CYS A 33 -8.97 -10.92 8.57
C CYS A 33 -10.14 -11.06 7.59
N HIS A 34 -9.89 -11.59 6.39
CA HIS A 34 -10.89 -11.80 5.34
C HIS A 34 -11.59 -10.53 4.83
N ALA A 35 -11.02 -9.35 5.09
CA ALA A 35 -11.44 -8.12 4.43
C ALA A 35 -11.26 -8.23 2.90
N HIS A 36 -12.14 -7.58 2.14
CA HIS A 36 -12.15 -7.54 0.67
C HIS A 36 -11.98 -6.12 0.11
N ARG A 37 -11.89 -5.11 0.99
CA ARG A 37 -11.83 -3.67 0.69
C ARG A 37 -10.86 -2.98 1.65
N ASP A 38 -10.74 -1.66 1.52
CA ASP A 38 -9.94 -0.81 2.41
C ASP A 38 -8.47 -1.20 2.44
N TRP A 39 -7.85 -1.17 1.27
CA TRP A 39 -6.45 -1.49 1.05
C TRP A 39 -5.56 -0.26 1.11
N LEU A 40 -4.29 -0.46 1.45
CA LEU A 40 -3.23 0.50 1.23
C LEU A 40 -2.24 -0.12 0.25
N LEU A 41 -2.03 0.56 -0.87
CA LEU A 41 -1.02 0.17 -1.83
C LEU A 41 0.27 0.92 -1.51
N LEU A 42 1.37 0.16 -1.43
CA LEU A 42 2.67 0.68 -1.10
C LEU A 42 3.62 0.40 -2.25
N ASN A 43 4.11 1.46 -2.89
CA ASN A 43 5.13 1.33 -3.91
C ASN A 43 6.49 1.66 -3.27
N VAL A 44 7.31 0.62 -3.12
CA VAL A 44 8.67 0.72 -2.58
C VAL A 44 9.63 0.30 -3.67
N LEU A 45 10.36 1.28 -4.21
CA LEU A 45 11.25 1.13 -5.38
C LEU A 45 10.51 0.67 -6.64
N HIS A 46 10.42 -0.64 -6.85
CA HIS A 46 9.82 -1.29 -8.03
C HIS A 46 8.84 -2.41 -7.66
N GLN A 47 8.54 -2.56 -6.36
CA GLN A 47 7.63 -3.57 -5.83
C GLN A 47 6.38 -2.89 -5.28
N VAL A 48 5.23 -3.52 -5.53
CA VAL A 48 3.95 -3.10 -5.00
C VAL A 48 3.57 -4.08 -3.89
N PHE A 49 3.32 -3.52 -2.71
CA PHE A 49 2.77 -4.25 -1.58
C PHE A 49 1.33 -3.83 -1.37
N VAL A 50 0.51 -4.80 -0.98
CA VAL A 50 -0.85 -4.56 -0.52
C VAL A 50 -0.86 -4.74 0.98
N ARG A 51 -1.42 -3.76 1.68
CA ARG A 51 -1.56 -3.78 3.13
C ARG A 51 -3.02 -3.62 3.52
N CYS A 52 -3.46 -4.48 4.42
CA CYS A 52 -4.78 -4.41 5.05
C CYS A 52 -4.73 -3.55 6.31
N ARG A 53 -5.88 -2.97 6.71
CA ARG A 53 -6.02 -2.27 8.00
C ARG A 53 -5.66 -3.12 9.22
N CYS A 54 -5.70 -4.45 9.11
CA CYS A 54 -5.21 -5.36 10.15
C CYS A 54 -3.69 -5.49 10.24
N ALA A 55 -2.95 -4.61 9.54
CA ALA A 55 -1.49 -4.62 9.43
C ALA A 55 -0.88 -5.83 8.68
N HIS A 56 -1.71 -6.71 8.11
CA HIS A 56 -1.20 -7.74 7.21
C HIS A 56 -0.78 -7.12 5.88
N GLU A 57 0.47 -7.35 5.51
CA GLU A 57 1.10 -6.86 4.29
C GLU A 57 1.70 -8.02 3.52
N TRP A 58 1.58 -7.98 2.20
CA TRP A 58 2.25 -8.91 1.31
C TRP A 58 2.64 -8.21 0.01
N GLU A 59 3.68 -8.73 -0.64
CA GLU A 59 4.02 -8.37 -2.00
C GLU A 59 2.97 -8.96 -2.94
N GLU A 60 2.40 -8.15 -3.82
CA GLU A 60 1.42 -8.61 -4.80
C GLU A 60 2.03 -8.59 -6.22
N PRO A 61 2.65 -9.70 -6.66
CA PRO A 61 3.43 -9.73 -7.90
C PRO A 61 2.57 -9.53 -9.16
N ASP A 62 1.27 -9.78 -9.07
CA ASP A 62 0.35 -9.62 -10.20
C ASP A 62 -0.15 -8.18 -10.37
N LEU A 63 -0.02 -7.34 -9.32
CA LEU A 63 -0.19 -5.89 -9.39
C LEU A 63 1.10 -5.25 -9.88
N THR A 64 1.31 -5.25 -11.20
CA THR A 64 2.48 -4.61 -11.78
C THR A 64 2.47 -3.09 -11.54
N ARG A 65 3.65 -2.46 -11.49
CA ARG A 65 3.77 -0.98 -11.47
C ARG A 65 3.02 -0.31 -12.62
N ALA A 66 2.90 -0.95 -13.78
CA ALA A 66 2.12 -0.42 -14.90
C ALA A 66 0.60 -0.40 -14.60
N TYR A 67 0.08 -1.40 -13.88
CA TYR A 67 -1.29 -1.39 -13.37
C TYR A 67 -1.47 -0.26 -12.34
N PHE A 68 -0.50 -0.10 -11.44
CA PHE A 68 -0.49 0.97 -10.45
C PHE A 68 -0.52 2.36 -11.11
N ASP A 69 0.42 2.63 -12.03
CA ASP A 69 0.57 3.92 -12.72
C ASP A 69 -0.64 4.27 -13.62
N LEU A 70 -1.36 3.28 -14.16
CA LEU A 70 -2.54 3.48 -15.02
C LEU A 70 -3.82 3.78 -14.23
N HIS A 71 -3.97 3.19 -13.04
CA HIS A 71 -5.21 3.25 -12.26
C HIS A 71 -5.14 4.23 -11.08
N PHE A 72 -3.94 4.64 -10.65
CA PHE A 72 -3.75 5.52 -9.50
C PHE A 72 -2.98 6.78 -9.93
N THR A 73 -3.71 7.89 -10.07
CA THR A 73 -3.19 9.15 -10.65
C THR A 73 -3.24 10.35 -9.71
N GLU A 74 -3.68 10.20 -8.46
CA GLU A 74 -3.73 11.31 -7.49
C GLU A 74 -2.48 11.37 -6.60
N PRO A 75 -2.01 12.59 -6.27
CA PRO A 75 -0.67 12.78 -5.73
C PRO A 75 -0.54 12.23 -4.31
N GLU A 76 0.43 11.35 -4.17
CA GLU A 76 0.86 10.67 -2.96
C GLU A 76 1.39 11.66 -1.94
N HIS A 77 0.96 11.51 -0.68
CA HIS A 77 1.82 11.94 0.41
C HIS A 77 3.06 11.04 0.39
N GLU A 78 4.22 11.64 0.15
CA GLU A 78 5.50 10.99 0.40
C GLU A 78 5.79 11.08 1.91
N TRP A 79 6.10 9.94 2.51
CA TRP A 79 6.38 9.84 3.94
C TRP A 79 7.85 9.57 4.19
N GLU A 80 8.44 10.26 5.16
CA GLU A 80 9.84 10.06 5.58
C GLU A 80 10.01 8.76 6.41
N ASN A 81 8.92 8.28 7.02
CA ASN A 81 8.88 7.12 7.90
C ASN A 81 7.64 6.25 7.59
N TYR A 82 7.88 4.95 7.46
CA TYR A 82 6.85 3.94 7.21
C TYR A 82 5.83 3.85 8.36
N ASP A 83 6.29 3.82 9.62
CA ASP A 83 5.39 3.64 10.77
C ASP A 83 4.46 4.84 10.97
N ASP A 84 4.98 6.05 10.73
CA ASP A 84 4.19 7.27 10.79
C ASP A 84 3.13 7.29 9.68
N ALA A 85 3.49 6.82 8.48
CA ALA A 85 2.53 6.67 7.37
C ALA A 85 1.41 5.69 7.74
N MET A 86 1.74 4.52 8.30
CA MET A 86 0.73 3.52 8.65
C MET A 86 -0.20 4.03 9.74
N THR A 87 0.34 4.72 10.74
CA THR A 87 -0.45 5.30 11.83
C THR A 87 -1.37 6.41 11.29
N ALA A 88 -0.83 7.34 10.50
CA ALA A 88 -1.60 8.46 9.96
C ALA A 88 -2.72 8.02 9.00
N LEU A 89 -2.50 6.93 8.24
CA LEU A 89 -3.47 6.38 7.29
C LEU A 89 -4.43 5.36 7.93
N GLY A 90 -4.18 4.93 9.18
CA GLY A 90 -4.99 3.95 9.90
C GLY A 90 -4.79 2.51 9.40
N PHE A 91 -3.57 2.17 9.00
CA PHE A 91 -3.11 0.83 8.57
C PHE A 91 -2.08 0.23 9.54
N ASP A 92 -2.06 0.70 10.78
CA ASP A 92 -1.18 0.25 11.86
C ASP A 92 -1.67 -1.03 12.59
N GLY A 93 -2.85 -1.55 12.21
CA GLY A 93 -3.45 -2.75 12.82
C GLY A 93 -4.53 -2.45 13.84
N LEU A 94 -4.69 -1.20 14.29
CA LEU A 94 -5.71 -0.82 15.27
C LEU A 94 -7.14 -0.95 14.72
N LEU A 95 -7.30 -0.93 13.39
CA LEU A 95 -8.56 -1.04 12.67
C LEU A 95 -8.78 -2.43 12.06
N ALA A 96 -8.19 -3.46 12.66
CA ALA A 96 -8.40 -4.84 12.25
C ALA A 96 -9.90 -5.22 12.33
N GLY A 97 -10.48 -5.66 11.20
CA GLY A 97 -11.87 -6.13 11.14
C GLY A 97 -12.93 -5.02 11.09
N THR A 98 -12.54 -3.74 11.05
CA THR A 98 -13.46 -2.63 10.76
C THR A 98 -13.36 -2.28 9.28
N THR A 99 -14.42 -2.56 8.52
CA THR A 99 -14.62 -2.02 7.17
C THR A 99 -15.45 -0.74 7.29
N TRP A 100 -15.11 0.32 6.55
CA TRP A 100 -15.97 1.51 6.54
C TRP A 100 -17.36 1.14 6.01
N THR A 101 -18.40 1.68 6.64
CA THR A 101 -19.81 1.49 6.24
C THR A 101 -20.29 2.66 5.40
#